data_AF-A0A4U3MA53-F1
#
_entry.id   AF-A0A4U3MA53-F1
#
_cell.length_a   1.000
_cell.length_b   1.000
_cell.length_c   1.000
_cell.angle_alpha   90.00
_cell.angle_beta   90.00
_cell.angle_gamma   90.00
#
_symmetry.space_group_name_H-M   'P 1'
#
loop_
_entity.id
_entity.type
_entity.pdbx_description
1 polymer ?
#
loop_
_entity_poly.entity_id
_entity_poly.type
_entity_poly.pdbx_seq_one_letter_code
_entity_poly.pdbx_strand_id
1 'polypeptide(L)'
;KDTFYDGVQFSYRIDEQGNKYNVNASIDDLRIIRSLIEAGGHFKTDQYDQEIKKLGKSFMKTSMKDNILIDFYDSKSKQQSSETSLFYIDLITLGYLYKEFGISADYLQYHYQLIDDGYISDDLPLYQTKFNHQTNKYENNGTLNIIESLLTIVHLSEVGMAKQTSIDFVRKQVQQGTLFNSYDL
;
A
#
# COMPACT_ATOMS: atom_id res chain seq x y z
N LYS A 1 8.36 -15.57 9.43
CA LYS A 1 8.11 -14.73 10.63
C LYS A 1 9.40 -14.52 11.42
N ASP A 2 10.11 -15.59 11.78
CA ASP A 2 11.33 -15.58 12.62
C ASP A 2 12.42 -14.60 12.16
N THR A 3 12.56 -14.41 10.85
CA THR A 3 13.59 -13.54 10.28
C THR A 3 13.26 -12.05 10.35
N PHE A 4 12.02 -11.66 10.00
CA PHE A 4 11.66 -10.24 9.80
C PHE A 4 10.77 -9.66 10.91
N TYR A 5 10.02 -10.49 11.64
CA TYR A 5 9.10 -10.01 12.66
C TYR A 5 9.85 -9.63 13.94
N ASP A 6 9.67 -8.39 14.42
CA ASP A 6 10.35 -7.86 15.61
C ASP A 6 9.54 -8.00 16.91
N GLY A 7 8.38 -8.67 16.84
CA GLY A 7 7.43 -8.80 17.95
C GLY A 7 6.31 -7.75 17.93
N VAL A 8 6.45 -6.71 17.11
CA VAL A 8 5.44 -5.69 16.84
C VAL A 8 5.05 -5.75 15.36
N GLN A 9 5.99 -5.59 14.45
CA GLN A 9 5.78 -5.48 13.01
C GLN A 9 6.82 -6.29 12.22
N PHE A 10 6.70 -6.32 10.90
CA PHE A 10 7.75 -6.86 10.05
C PHE A 10 8.75 -5.75 9.68
N SER A 11 10.02 -6.01 9.92
CA SER A 11 11.10 -5.18 9.43
C SER A 11 11.10 -5.18 7.90
N TYR A 12 11.22 -4.01 7.27
CA TYR A 12 11.28 -3.92 5.80
C TYR A 12 12.57 -4.55 5.24
N ARG A 13 13.62 -4.65 6.07
CA ARG A 13 14.94 -5.13 5.63
C ARG A 13 15.73 -5.75 6.78
N ILE A 14 16.56 -6.73 6.44
CA ILE A 14 17.66 -7.21 7.28
C ILE A 14 18.99 -6.81 6.65
N ASP A 15 19.98 -6.46 7.47
CA ASP A 15 21.34 -6.24 6.98
C ASP A 15 22.07 -7.56 6.67
N GLU A 16 23.27 -7.46 6.11
CA GLU A 16 24.10 -8.60 5.74
C GLU A 16 24.54 -9.45 6.95
N GLN A 17 24.47 -8.89 8.15
CA GLN A 17 24.78 -9.56 9.41
C GLN A 17 23.54 -10.19 10.06
N GLY A 18 22.37 -10.06 9.42
CA GLY A 18 21.10 -10.61 9.89
C GLY A 18 20.38 -9.74 10.93
N ASN A 19 20.82 -8.49 11.15
CA ASN A 19 20.13 -7.58 12.06
C ASN A 19 18.90 -6.97 11.35
N LYS A 20 17.80 -6.91 12.10
CA LYS A 20 16.55 -6.26 11.64
C LYS A 20 16.68 -4.75 11.73
N TYR A 21 16.17 -4.04 10.73
CA TYR A 21 15.86 -2.62 10.87
C TYR A 21 14.61 -2.44 11.76
N ASN A 22 14.52 -1.35 12.52
CA ASN A 22 13.35 -1.11 13.38
C ASN A 22 12.14 -0.56 12.60
N VAL A 23 12.31 -0.31 11.31
CA VAL A 23 11.31 0.33 10.45
C VAL A 23 10.58 -0.75 9.65
N ASN A 24 9.27 -0.57 9.42
CA ASN A 24 8.51 -1.36 8.45
C ASN A 24 8.28 -0.58 7.15
N ALA A 25 7.71 -1.25 6.16
CA ALA A 25 6.96 -0.60 5.10
C ALA A 25 5.54 -1.17 5.18
N SER A 26 4.53 -0.30 5.31
CA SER A 26 3.16 -0.74 5.57
C SER A 26 2.59 -1.59 4.43
N ILE A 27 3.05 -1.39 3.19
CA ILE A 27 2.71 -2.24 2.05
C ILE A 27 3.14 -3.70 2.26
N ASP A 28 4.28 -3.95 2.91
CA ASP A 28 4.79 -5.30 3.13
C ASP A 28 3.95 -6.03 4.18
N ASP A 29 3.58 -5.30 5.26
CA ASP A 29 2.65 -5.82 6.26
C ASP A 29 1.29 -6.14 5.64
N LEU A 30 0.74 -5.23 4.81
CA LEU A 30 -0.51 -5.47 4.07
C LEU A 30 -0.41 -6.70 3.19
N ARG A 31 0.68 -6.86 2.42
CA ARG A 31 0.86 -8.01 1.53
C ARG A 31 0.95 -9.34 2.30
N ILE A 32 1.59 -9.35 3.47
CA ILE A 32 1.65 -10.52 4.34
C ILE A 32 0.25 -10.85 4.89
N ILE A 33 -0.47 -9.84 5.40
CA ILE A 33 -1.84 -10.00 5.90
C ILE A 33 -2.76 -10.53 4.79
N ARG A 34 -2.66 -9.94 3.59
CA ARG A 34 -3.43 -10.35 2.41
C ARG A 34 -3.17 -11.80 2.05
N SER A 35 -1.91 -12.21 2.02
CA SER A 35 -1.52 -13.59 1.71
C SER A 35 -2.15 -14.59 2.70
N LEU A 36 -2.26 -14.24 3.98
CA LEU A 36 -2.92 -15.08 4.98
C LEU A 36 -4.43 -15.15 4.78
N ILE A 37 -5.07 -14.01 4.47
CA ILE A 37 -6.51 -13.95 4.15
C ILE A 37 -6.82 -14.84 2.94
N GLU A 38 -6.03 -14.71 1.87
CA GLU A 38 -6.20 -15.49 0.65
C GLU A 38 -5.92 -16.98 0.88
N ALA A 39 -4.90 -17.32 1.68
CA ALA A 39 -4.63 -18.71 2.06
C ALA A 39 -5.81 -19.32 2.83
N GLY A 40 -6.41 -18.59 3.77
CA GLY A 40 -7.60 -19.03 4.52
C GLY A 40 -8.78 -19.32 3.59
N GLY A 41 -9.06 -18.40 2.65
CA GLY A 41 -10.10 -18.57 1.64
C GLY A 41 -9.83 -19.73 0.69
N HIS A 42 -8.60 -19.86 0.18
CA HIS A 42 -8.21 -20.87 -0.79
C HIS A 42 -8.22 -22.28 -0.20
N PHE A 43 -7.61 -22.47 0.97
CA PHE A 43 -7.55 -23.75 1.67
C PHE A 43 -8.79 -24.05 2.50
N LYS A 44 -9.76 -23.12 2.54
CA LYS A 44 -11.02 -23.23 3.29
C LYS A 44 -10.78 -23.59 4.76
N THR A 45 -9.90 -22.84 5.40
CA THR A 45 -9.42 -23.09 6.77
C THR A 45 -9.41 -21.80 7.58
N ASP A 46 -9.72 -21.91 8.87
CA ASP A 46 -9.66 -20.82 9.85
C ASP A 46 -8.31 -20.75 10.58
N GLN A 47 -7.37 -21.64 10.24
CA GLN A 47 -6.06 -21.74 10.90
C GLN A 47 -5.24 -20.43 10.86
N TYR A 48 -5.51 -19.55 9.90
CA TYR A 48 -4.81 -18.27 9.77
C TYR A 48 -5.52 -17.12 10.51
N ASP A 49 -6.77 -17.27 10.93
CA ASP A 49 -7.60 -16.17 11.46
C ASP A 49 -6.97 -15.53 12.70
N GLN A 50 -6.42 -16.35 13.61
CA GLN A 50 -5.76 -15.82 14.81
C GLN A 50 -4.53 -14.98 14.46
N GLU A 51 -3.76 -15.40 13.44
CA GLU A 51 -2.58 -14.67 12.99
C GLU A 51 -2.99 -13.39 12.23
N ILE A 52 -4.02 -13.46 11.37
CA ILE A 52 -4.59 -12.29 10.67
C ILE A 52 -5.04 -11.24 11.69
N LYS A 53 -5.79 -11.63 12.72
CA LYS A 53 -6.26 -10.70 13.77
C LYS A 53 -5.10 -10.11 14.56
N LYS A 54 -4.09 -10.93 14.88
CA LYS A 54 -2.89 -10.47 15.60
C LYS A 54 -2.11 -9.44 14.78
N LEU A 55 -1.81 -9.76 13.53
CA LEU A 55 -1.05 -8.88 12.63
C LEU A 55 -1.85 -7.63 12.29
N GLY A 56 -3.14 -7.78 11.96
CA GLY A 56 -4.06 -6.67 11.71
C GLY A 56 -4.14 -5.71 12.88
N LYS A 57 -4.27 -6.20 14.12
CA LYS A 57 -4.27 -5.34 15.31
C LYS A 57 -2.96 -4.56 15.47
N SER A 58 -1.82 -5.19 15.15
CA SER A 58 -0.53 -4.50 15.20
C SER A 58 -0.42 -3.45 14.11
N PHE A 59 -0.80 -3.80 12.88
CA PHE A 59 -0.84 -2.91 11.73
C PHE A 59 -1.71 -1.67 11.99
N MET A 60 -2.92 -1.85 12.53
CA MET A 60 -3.81 -0.73 12.91
C MET A 60 -3.21 0.18 13.99
N LYS A 61 -2.21 -0.28 14.75
CA LYS A 61 -1.51 0.51 15.76
C LYS A 61 -0.26 1.21 15.22
N THR A 62 0.46 0.57 14.31
CA THR A 62 1.78 1.06 13.85
C THR A 62 1.66 1.81 12.53
N SER A 63 0.90 1.28 11.58
CA SER A 63 0.82 1.75 10.18
C SER A 63 -0.43 2.57 9.88
N MET A 64 -1.16 2.95 10.92
CA MET A 64 -2.31 3.86 10.83
C MET A 64 -2.11 5.04 11.77
N LYS A 65 -2.49 6.23 11.31
CA LYS A 65 -2.62 7.44 12.11
C LYS A 65 -4.04 7.98 11.94
N ASP A 66 -4.84 7.96 13.01
CA ASP A 66 -6.25 8.36 12.96
C ASP A 66 -7.04 7.61 11.85
N ASN A 67 -6.76 6.32 11.68
CA ASN A 67 -7.26 5.41 10.64
C ASN A 67 -6.80 5.73 9.20
N ILE A 68 -5.87 6.66 9.02
CA ILE A 68 -5.22 6.95 7.74
C ILE A 68 -3.94 6.12 7.63
N LEU A 69 -3.77 5.39 6.52
CA LEU A 69 -2.59 4.61 6.21
C LEU A 69 -1.36 5.52 6.14
N ILE A 70 -0.26 5.09 6.74
CA ILE A 70 1.04 5.77 6.63
C ILE A 70 2.12 4.80 6.14
N ASP A 71 3.16 5.32 5.52
CA ASP A 71 4.16 4.49 4.84
C ASP A 71 5.00 3.63 5.79
N PHE A 72 5.39 4.19 6.93
CA PHE A 72 6.23 3.48 7.89
C PHE A 72 6.00 3.92 9.33
N TYR A 73 6.45 3.05 10.21
CA TYR A 73 6.63 3.24 11.63
C TYR A 73 7.97 2.66 12.06
N ASP A 74 8.69 3.40 12.89
CA ASP A 74 9.90 2.92 13.56
C ASP A 74 9.53 2.38 14.95
N SER A 75 9.73 1.08 15.17
CA SER A 75 9.39 0.40 16.41
C SER A 75 10.25 0.78 17.60
N LYS A 76 11.44 1.35 17.38
CA LYS A 76 12.35 1.81 18.42
C LYS A 76 12.05 3.25 18.81
N SER A 77 11.98 4.17 17.85
CA SER A 77 11.75 5.59 18.12
C SER A 77 10.26 5.95 18.27
N LYS A 78 9.36 5.05 17.88
CA LYS A 78 7.90 5.26 17.82
C LYS A 78 7.48 6.35 16.83
N GLN A 79 8.36 6.69 15.89
CA GLN A 79 8.06 7.68 14.86
C GLN A 79 7.21 7.06 13.75
N GLN A 80 6.29 7.86 13.24
CA GLN A 80 5.38 7.54 12.15
C GLN A 80 5.65 8.46 10.97
N SER A 81 5.57 7.92 9.76
CA SER A 81 5.53 8.74 8.55
C SER A 81 4.32 9.68 8.58
N SER A 82 4.45 10.84 7.93
CA SER A 82 3.31 11.71 7.61
C SER A 82 2.86 11.55 6.17
N GLU A 83 3.34 10.54 5.47
CA GLU A 83 3.10 10.31 4.05
C GLU A 83 2.30 9.02 3.84
N THR A 84 1.45 9.04 2.81
CA THR A 84 0.86 7.84 2.19
C THR A 84 1.30 7.76 0.75
N SER A 85 2.12 6.77 0.42
CA SER A 85 2.40 6.33 -0.93
C SER A 85 1.15 5.71 -1.54
N LEU A 86 0.69 6.20 -2.69
CA LEU A 86 -0.58 5.76 -3.28
C LEU A 86 -0.54 4.27 -3.64
N PHE A 87 0.63 3.79 -4.05
CA PHE A 87 0.87 2.38 -4.36
C PHE A 87 0.92 1.48 -3.13
N TYR A 88 0.90 2.02 -1.91
CA TYR A 88 0.74 1.25 -0.67
C TYR A 88 -0.74 0.98 -0.34
N ILE A 89 -1.67 1.66 -1.01
CA ILE A 89 -3.11 1.58 -0.72
C ILE A 89 -3.71 0.33 -1.39
N ASP A 90 -3.57 -0.82 -0.71
CA ASP A 90 -4.31 -2.05 -1.04
C ASP A 90 -5.74 -1.97 -0.50
N LEU A 91 -6.67 -1.50 -1.36
CA LEU A 91 -8.07 -1.25 -0.98
C LEU A 91 -8.81 -2.51 -0.51
N ILE A 92 -8.51 -3.68 -1.06
CA ILE A 92 -9.17 -4.91 -0.62
C ILE A 92 -8.71 -5.28 0.79
N THR A 93 -7.41 -5.25 1.05
CA THR A 93 -6.86 -5.63 2.36
C THR A 93 -7.25 -4.61 3.43
N LEU A 94 -7.23 -3.31 3.10
CA LEU A 94 -7.76 -2.27 3.99
C LEU A 94 -9.25 -2.46 4.28
N GLY A 95 -10.06 -2.76 3.26
CA GLY A 95 -11.48 -3.02 3.43
C GLY A 95 -11.76 -4.22 4.35
N TYR A 96 -10.97 -5.28 4.23
CA TYR A 96 -11.03 -6.43 5.15
C TYR A 96 -10.72 -6.01 6.59
N LEU A 97 -9.61 -5.31 6.81
CA LEU A 97 -9.16 -4.89 8.14
C LEU A 97 -10.15 -3.92 8.79
N TYR A 98 -10.68 -2.97 8.02
CA TYR A 98 -11.67 -2.01 8.53
C TYR A 98 -12.94 -2.71 8.97
N LYS A 99 -13.41 -3.69 8.21
CA LYS A 99 -14.54 -4.52 8.62
C LYS A 99 -14.24 -5.31 9.89
N GLU A 100 -13.08 -5.96 9.97
CA GLU A 100 -12.67 -6.78 11.13
C GLU A 100 -12.55 -5.93 12.42
N PHE A 101 -12.09 -4.69 12.31
CA PHE A 101 -11.84 -3.80 13.45
C PHE A 101 -12.89 -2.70 13.65
N GLY A 102 -14.00 -2.74 12.90
CA GLY A 102 -15.12 -1.80 13.07
C GLY A 102 -14.79 -0.35 12.68
N ILE A 103 -13.89 -0.15 11.72
CA ILE A 103 -13.54 1.17 11.18
C ILE A 103 -14.59 1.58 10.14
N SER A 104 -14.96 2.87 10.11
CA SER A 104 -15.94 3.39 9.14
C SER A 104 -15.47 3.15 7.70
N ALA A 105 -16.42 2.80 6.82
CA ALA A 105 -16.20 2.71 5.38
C ALA A 105 -15.77 4.06 4.77
N ASP A 106 -16.04 5.18 5.44
CA ASP A 106 -15.59 6.51 5.01
C ASP A 106 -14.07 6.59 4.91
N TYR A 107 -13.34 5.86 5.76
CA TYR A 107 -11.88 5.81 5.65
C TYR A 107 -11.45 5.03 4.41
N LEU A 108 -12.14 3.98 4.02
CA LEU A 108 -11.82 3.27 2.76
C LEU A 108 -12.08 4.18 1.55
N GLN A 109 -13.19 4.92 1.59
CA GLN A 109 -13.52 5.93 0.59
C GLN A 109 -12.46 7.04 0.53
N TYR A 110 -11.96 7.51 1.68
CA TYR A 110 -10.88 8.48 1.75
C TYR A 110 -9.60 7.97 1.07
N HIS A 111 -9.20 6.73 1.32
CA HIS A 111 -8.02 6.15 0.67
C HIS A 111 -8.21 6.00 -0.85
N TYR A 112 -9.41 5.64 -1.30
CA TYR A 112 -9.72 5.66 -2.73
C TYR A 112 -9.65 7.08 -3.31
N GLN A 113 -10.17 8.09 -2.60
CA GLN A 113 -10.11 9.49 -3.03
C GLN A 113 -8.67 10.00 -3.13
N LEU A 114 -7.78 9.64 -2.21
CA LEU A 114 -6.34 9.94 -2.34
C LEU A 114 -5.73 9.35 -3.62
N ILE A 115 -6.17 8.17 -4.06
CA ILE A 115 -5.74 7.61 -5.33
C ILE A 115 -6.35 8.39 -6.50
N ASP A 116 -7.66 8.61 -6.47
CA ASP A 116 -8.40 9.24 -7.58
C ASP A 116 -7.94 10.69 -7.83
N ASP A 117 -7.79 11.47 -6.76
CA ASP A 117 -7.24 12.84 -6.80
C ASP A 117 -5.75 12.86 -7.19
N GLY A 118 -5.06 11.73 -7.03
CA GLY A 118 -3.67 11.54 -7.44
C GLY A 118 -3.51 11.19 -8.92
N TYR A 119 -4.59 11.03 -9.69
CA TYR A 119 -4.50 10.83 -11.14
C TYR A 119 -3.94 12.09 -11.81
N ILE A 120 -2.95 11.92 -12.70
CA ILE A 120 -2.22 13.06 -13.28
C ILE A 120 -3.01 13.73 -14.41
N SER A 121 -3.27 13.02 -15.50
CA SER A 121 -4.05 13.54 -16.64
C SER A 121 -4.33 12.42 -17.64
N ASP A 122 -5.19 12.67 -18.64
CA ASP A 122 -5.39 11.71 -19.73
C ASP A 122 -4.19 11.61 -20.70
N ASP A 123 -3.33 12.64 -20.74
CA ASP A 123 -2.10 12.64 -21.54
C ASP A 123 -0.98 11.81 -20.89
N LEU A 124 -0.94 11.79 -19.55
CA LEU A 124 -0.09 10.92 -18.75
C LEU A 124 -0.96 10.20 -17.71
N PRO A 125 -1.68 9.13 -18.10
CA PRO A 125 -2.72 8.48 -17.29
C PRO A 125 -2.14 7.54 -16.22
N LEU A 126 -1.19 8.09 -15.47
CA LEU A 126 -0.49 7.53 -14.34
C LEU A 126 -0.94 8.26 -13.05
N TYR A 127 -0.32 7.93 -11.92
CA TYR A 127 -0.70 8.46 -10.62
C TYR A 127 0.51 9.12 -9.94
N GLN A 128 0.23 10.15 -9.13
CA GLN A 128 1.18 10.72 -8.18
C GLN A 128 1.74 9.62 -7.27
N THR A 129 2.93 9.84 -6.72
CA THR A 129 3.64 8.81 -5.96
C THR A 129 3.14 8.72 -4.52
N LYS A 130 3.14 9.85 -3.81
CA LYS A 130 2.75 9.94 -2.40
C LYS A 130 2.07 11.26 -2.04
N PHE A 131 1.23 11.21 -1.03
CA PHE A 131 0.56 12.36 -0.42
C PHE A 131 1.13 12.63 0.97
N ASN A 132 1.52 13.88 1.24
CA ASN A 132 2.01 14.31 2.54
C ASN A 132 0.89 15.00 3.34
N HIS A 133 0.49 14.38 4.45
CA HIS A 133 -0.60 14.85 5.32
C HIS A 133 -0.26 16.10 6.15
N GLN A 134 1.03 16.46 6.26
CA GLN A 134 1.42 17.72 6.93
C GLN A 134 1.23 18.92 6.00
N THR A 135 1.53 18.75 4.71
CA THR A 135 1.47 19.82 3.71
C THR A 135 0.17 19.79 2.91
N ASN A 136 -0.60 18.70 2.99
CA ASN A 136 -1.78 18.40 2.19
C ASN A 136 -1.52 18.50 0.69
N LYS A 137 -0.41 17.91 0.24
CA LYS A 137 0.02 17.94 -1.17
C LYS A 137 0.56 16.59 -1.60
N TYR A 138 0.40 16.31 -2.89
CA TYR A 138 1.18 15.27 -3.56
C TYR A 138 2.63 15.72 -3.69
N GLU A 139 3.55 14.83 -3.38
CA GLU A 139 4.98 15.10 -3.42
C GLU A 139 5.68 14.12 -4.37
N ASN A 140 6.43 14.68 -5.31
CA ASN A 140 7.27 13.94 -6.26
C ASN A 140 8.55 14.75 -6.52
N ASN A 141 9.51 14.15 -7.22
CA ASN A 141 10.80 14.78 -7.56
C ASN A 141 10.85 15.27 -9.02
N GLY A 142 9.69 15.49 -9.66
CA GLY A 142 9.56 15.81 -11.08
C GLY A 142 9.58 14.59 -12.01
N THR A 143 9.80 13.39 -11.47
CA THR A 143 9.78 12.13 -12.22
C THR A 143 8.93 11.08 -11.50
N LEU A 144 8.30 10.20 -12.26
CA LEU A 144 7.52 9.06 -11.76
C LEU A 144 8.29 7.77 -11.99
N ASN A 145 8.37 6.94 -10.96
CA ASN A 145 8.73 5.54 -11.14
C ASN A 145 7.50 4.77 -11.62
N ILE A 146 7.57 4.17 -12.81
CA ILE A 146 6.42 3.50 -13.42
C ILE A 146 5.88 2.37 -12.55
N ILE A 147 6.72 1.68 -11.78
CA ILE A 147 6.33 0.54 -10.94
C ILE A 147 5.30 0.97 -9.89
N GLU A 148 5.47 2.17 -9.32
CA GLU A 148 4.57 2.72 -8.30
C GLU A 148 3.18 2.97 -8.92
N SER A 149 3.13 3.66 -10.06
CA SER A 149 1.87 3.87 -10.78
C SER A 149 1.21 2.56 -11.24
N LEU A 150 1.99 1.59 -11.73
CA LEU A 150 1.46 0.29 -12.14
C LEU A 150 0.84 -0.47 -10.97
N LEU A 151 1.46 -0.41 -9.79
CA LEU A 151 0.92 -1.08 -8.61
C LEU A 151 -0.35 -0.39 -8.10
N THR A 152 -0.42 0.94 -8.14
CA THR A 152 -1.68 1.68 -7.91
C THR A 152 -2.78 1.23 -8.87
N ILE A 153 -2.47 1.09 -10.17
CA ILE A 153 -3.42 0.60 -11.18
C ILE A 153 -3.87 -0.84 -10.86
N VAL A 154 -2.97 -1.71 -10.41
CA VAL A 154 -3.34 -3.07 -9.98
C VAL A 154 -4.33 -3.02 -8.83
N HIS A 155 -4.05 -2.28 -7.75
CA HIS A 155 -4.96 -2.18 -6.61
C HIS A 155 -6.34 -1.62 -6.98
N LEU A 156 -6.39 -0.62 -7.86
CA LEU A 156 -7.66 -0.13 -8.42
C LEU A 156 -8.37 -1.18 -9.28
N SER A 157 -7.62 -1.98 -10.06
CA SER A 157 -8.19 -3.00 -10.93
C SER A 157 -8.83 -4.13 -10.13
N GLU A 158 -8.22 -4.52 -9.01
CA GLU A 158 -8.73 -5.55 -8.11
C GLU A 158 -10.12 -5.20 -7.52
N VAL A 159 -10.43 -3.92 -7.39
CA VAL A 159 -11.75 -3.42 -6.93
C VAL A 159 -12.63 -2.89 -8.07
N GLY A 160 -12.22 -3.05 -9.34
CA GLY A 160 -12.99 -2.60 -10.50
C GLY A 160 -13.07 -1.08 -10.66
N MET A 161 -12.14 -0.33 -10.07
CA MET A 161 -12.09 1.15 -10.10
C MET A 161 -10.96 1.72 -10.95
N ALA A 162 -10.17 0.87 -11.62
CA ALA A 162 -9.11 1.35 -12.51
C ALA A 162 -9.70 2.12 -13.69
N LYS A 163 -9.12 3.30 -14.00
CA LYS A 163 -9.50 4.07 -15.18
C LYS A 163 -9.09 3.33 -16.44
N GLN A 164 -10.02 3.18 -17.38
CA GLN A 164 -9.75 2.51 -18.66
C GLN A 164 -8.60 3.17 -19.43
N THR A 165 -8.48 4.51 -19.35
CA THR A 165 -7.38 5.29 -19.96
C THR A 165 -6.01 4.82 -19.48
N SER A 166 -5.85 4.55 -18.17
CA SER A 166 -4.60 4.01 -17.61
C SER A 166 -4.31 2.60 -18.14
N ILE A 167 -5.33 1.74 -18.20
CA ILE A 167 -5.19 0.37 -18.72
C ILE A 167 -4.78 0.38 -20.20
N ASP A 168 -5.42 1.24 -21.00
CA ASP A 168 -5.15 1.36 -22.43
C ASP A 168 -3.75 1.94 -22.70
N PHE A 169 -3.32 2.91 -21.89
CA PHE A 169 -1.96 3.43 -21.91
C PHE A 169 -0.93 2.33 -21.66
N VAL A 170 -1.08 1.58 -20.56
CA VAL A 170 -0.15 0.49 -20.23
C VAL A 170 -0.12 -0.55 -21.35
N ARG A 171 -1.29 -0.96 -21.86
CA ARG A 171 -1.39 -1.92 -22.98
C ARG A 171 -0.65 -1.42 -24.21
N LYS A 172 -0.86 -0.15 -24.60
CA LYS A 172 -0.21 0.47 -25.75
C LYS A 172 1.31 0.52 -25.58
N GLN A 173 1.80 0.98 -24.43
CA GLN A 173 3.25 1.08 -24.17
C GLN A 173 3.93 -0.31 -24.18
N VAL A 174 3.28 -1.33 -23.62
CA VAL A 174 3.78 -2.71 -23.66
C VAL A 174 3.82 -3.25 -25.09
N GLN A 175 2.75 -3.07 -25.86
CA GLN A 175 2.69 -3.52 -27.26
C GLN A 175 3.74 -2.84 -28.14
N GLN A 176 4.08 -1.59 -27.84
CA GLN A 176 5.08 -0.81 -28.57
C GLN A 176 6.51 -1.06 -28.07
N GLY A 177 6.69 -1.75 -26.94
CA GLY A 177 8.00 -1.93 -26.31
C GLY A 177 8.57 -0.65 -25.70
N THR A 178 7.72 0.31 -25.35
CA THR A 178 8.07 1.66 -24.89
C THR A 178 7.61 1.95 -23.46
N LEU A 179 7.28 0.92 -22.67
CA LEU A 179 7.03 1.09 -21.24
C LEU A 179 8.35 1.35 -20.51
N PHE A 180 8.73 2.61 -20.39
CA PHE A 180 9.95 3.03 -19.70
C PHE A 180 9.82 2.98 -18.18
N ASN A 181 10.96 2.93 -17.48
CA ASN A 181 10.99 2.90 -16.01
C ASN A 181 10.62 4.25 -15.38
N SER A 182 10.79 5.36 -16.11
CA SER A 182 10.59 6.72 -15.61
C SER A 182 9.82 7.57 -16.61
N TYR A 183 8.96 8.45 -16.10
CA TYR A 183 8.21 9.46 -16.87
C TYR A 183 8.33 10.81 -16.17
N ASP A 184 8.48 11.88 -16.95
CA ASP A 184 8.50 13.25 -16.41
C ASP A 184 7.08 13.75 -16.14
N LEU A 185 6.92 14.57 -15.09
CA LEU A 185 5.67 15.23 -14.70
C LEU A 185 5.52 16.65 -15.26
#